data_AF-A0A4Q3KSZ6-F1
#
_entry.id   AF-A0A4Q3KSZ6-F1
#
_cell.length_a   1.000
_cell.length_b   1.000
_cell.length_c   1.000
_cell.angle_alpha   90.00
_cell.angle_beta   90.00
_cell.angle_gamma   90.00
#
_symmetry.space_group_name_H-M   'P 1'
#
loop_
_entity.id
_entity.type
_entity.pdbx_description
1 polymer ?
#
loop_
_entity_poly.entity_id
_entity_poly.type
_entity_poly.pdbx_seq_one_letter_code
_entity_poly.pdbx_strand_id
1 'polypeptide(L)'
;MNDLVAGVVRWTLRLLVVARGLVVFLSLLCAAALLAVVWSLRAVWARVTGRPVMPWAMRMDPRTGWSTVYRSTARWSARSAAAGTNDEPAPAVRARELPGARDVSDVEPREVR
;
A
#
# COMPACT_ATOMS: atom_id res chain seq x y z
N MET A 1 44.25 -17.25 -43.18
CA MET A 1 44.00 -15.79 -43.10
C MET A 1 42.56 -15.48 -42.71
N ASN A 2 41.58 -16.14 -43.32
CA ASN A 2 40.15 -15.95 -43.01
C ASN A 2 39.78 -16.27 -41.55
N ASP A 3 40.39 -17.29 -40.94
CA ASP A 3 40.09 -17.68 -39.54
C ASP A 3 40.53 -16.63 -38.51
N LEU A 4 41.64 -15.92 -38.79
CA LEU A 4 42.11 -14.82 -37.96
C LEU A 4 41.13 -13.65 -38.05
N VAL A 5 40.68 -13.31 -39.27
CA VAL A 5 39.69 -12.24 -39.50
C VAL A 5 38.38 -12.57 -38.80
N ALA A 6 37.87 -13.79 -38.95
CA ALA A 6 36.65 -14.23 -38.29
C ALA A 6 36.79 -14.23 -36.75
N GLY A 7 37.96 -14.62 -36.24
CA GLY A 7 38.29 -14.57 -34.81
C GLY A 7 38.25 -13.14 -34.27
N VAL A 8 38.92 -12.20 -34.96
CA VAL A 8 38.95 -10.78 -34.59
C VAL A 8 37.55 -10.18 -34.60
N VAL A 9 36.77 -10.41 -35.66
CA VAL A 9 35.41 -9.87 -35.80
C VAL A 9 34.51 -10.32 -34.64
N ARG A 10 34.53 -11.61 -34.29
CA ARG A 10 33.74 -12.13 -33.16
C ARG A 10 34.16 -11.51 -31.83
N TRP A 11 35.47 -11.32 -31.63
CA TRP A 11 35.99 -10.74 -30.40
C TRP A 11 35.64 -9.26 -30.28
N THR A 12 35.74 -8.49 -31.37
CA THR A 12 35.32 -7.09 -31.45
C THR A 12 33.82 -6.94 -31.18
N LEU A 13 32.98 -7.76 -31.80
CA LEU A 13 31.53 -7.75 -31.54
C LEU A 13 31.22 -8.02 -30.07
N ARG A 14 31.90 -9.00 -29.46
CA ARG A 14 31.75 -9.30 -28.03
C ARG A 14 32.16 -8.12 -27.15
N LEU A 15 33.29 -7.48 -27.45
CA LEU A 15 33.77 -6.28 -26.77
C LEU A 15 32.76 -5.14 -26.87
N LEU A 16 32.19 -4.92 -28.05
CA LEU A 16 31.17 -3.89 -28.26
C LEU A 16 29.92 -4.14 -27.41
N VAL A 17 29.44 -5.38 -27.37
CA VAL A 17 28.29 -5.75 -26.54
C VAL A 17 28.60 -5.52 -25.05
N VAL A 18 29.77 -5.95 -24.59
CA VAL A 18 30.22 -5.73 -23.20
C VAL A 18 30.35 -4.24 -22.89
N ALA A 19 30.95 -3.46 -23.78
CA ALA A 19 31.10 -2.02 -23.61
C ALA A 19 29.74 -1.31 -23.52
N ARG A 20 28.78 -1.66 -24.39
CA ARG A 20 27.41 -1.13 -24.34
C ARG A 20 26.71 -1.50 -23.04
N GLY A 21 26.82 -2.75 -22.61
CA GLY A 21 26.28 -3.20 -21.31
C GLY A 21 26.91 -2.43 -20.14
N LEU A 22 28.23 -2.22 -20.17
CA LEU A 22 28.96 -1.47 -19.15
C LEU A 22 28.50 -0.01 -19.08
N VAL A 23 28.29 0.64 -20.22
CA VAL A 23 27.76 2.02 -20.27
C VAL A 23 26.38 2.09 -19.61
N VAL A 24 25.47 1.17 -19.94
CA VAL A 24 24.14 1.13 -19.31
C VAL A 24 24.25 0.87 -17.81
N PHE A 25 25.09 -0.08 -17.41
CA PHE A 25 25.32 -0.40 -16.00
C PHE A 25 25.85 0.81 -15.21
N LEU A 26 26.88 1.48 -15.72
CA LEU A 26 27.45 2.68 -15.10
C LEU A 26 26.44 3.82 -15.05
N SER A 27 25.61 3.98 -16.09
CA SER A 27 24.52 4.96 -16.09
C SER A 27 23.49 4.68 -14.99
N LEU A 28 23.07 3.42 -14.83
CA LEU A 28 22.14 3.02 -13.78
C LEU A 28 22.76 3.20 -12.39
N LEU A 29 24.03 2.82 -12.23
CA LEU A 29 24.77 3.00 -10.98
C LEU A 29 24.88 4.49 -10.62
N CYS A 30 25.19 5.33 -11.59
CA CYS A 30 25.24 6.78 -11.40
C CYS A 30 23.86 7.34 -11.04
N ALA A 31 22.80 6.93 -11.74
CA ALA A 31 21.43 7.35 -11.43
C ALA A 31 21.01 6.93 -10.00
N ALA A 32 21.33 5.70 -9.60
CA ALA A 32 21.07 5.21 -8.25
C ALA A 32 21.88 5.98 -7.18
N ALA A 33 23.15 6.28 -7.46
CA ALA A 33 23.99 7.08 -6.58
C ALA A 33 23.44 8.51 -6.41
N LEU A 34 23.05 9.16 -7.52
CA LEU A 34 22.41 10.47 -7.48
C LEU A 34 21.10 10.44 -6.68
N LEU A 35 20.26 9.43 -6.92
CA LEU A 35 19.04 9.23 -6.15
C LEU A 35 19.34 9.06 -4.66
N ALA A 36 20.34 8.26 -4.30
CA ALA A 36 20.78 8.06 -2.93
C ALA A 36 21.32 9.36 -2.29
N VAL A 37 22.05 10.18 -3.04
CA VAL A 37 22.50 11.51 -2.58
C VAL A 37 21.30 12.42 -2.32
N VAL A 38 20.36 12.51 -3.24
CA VAL A 38 19.12 13.30 -3.06
C VAL A 38 18.35 12.80 -1.84
N TRP A 39 18.22 11.48 -1.67
CA TRP A 39 17.49 10.87 -0.57
C TRP A 39 18.17 11.08 0.79
N SER A 40 19.49 10.90 0.85
CA SER A 40 20.29 11.11 2.04
C SER A 40 20.33 12.58 2.44
N LEU A 41 20.53 13.49 1.49
CA LEU A 41 20.42 14.93 1.74
C LEU A 41 19.05 15.26 2.30
N ARG A 42 17.97 14.74 1.70
CA ARG A 42 16.58 14.92 2.16
C ARG A 42 16.33 14.34 3.55
N ALA A 43 16.93 13.20 3.89
CA ALA A 43 16.85 12.58 5.21
C ALA A 43 17.65 13.34 6.28
N VAL A 44 18.85 13.82 5.91
CA VAL A 44 19.73 14.58 6.78
C VAL A 44 19.22 16.01 6.98
N TRP A 45 18.54 16.59 6.00
CA TRP A 45 17.91 17.91 6.13
C TRP A 45 16.91 17.96 7.29
N ALA A 46 16.18 16.86 7.55
CA ALA A 46 15.32 16.76 8.74
C ALA A 46 16.11 16.87 10.05
N ARG A 47 17.34 16.33 10.09
CA ARG A 47 18.22 16.40 11.26
C ARG A 47 18.89 17.76 11.41
N VAL A 48 19.32 18.37 10.32
CA VAL A 48 20.07 19.65 10.33
C VAL A 48 19.15 20.85 10.54
N THR A 49 17.95 20.83 9.95
CA THR A 49 17.05 22.00 9.95
C THR A 49 16.04 21.99 11.11
N GLY A 50 15.95 20.89 11.87
CA GLY A 50 14.99 20.72 12.98
C GLY A 50 13.51 20.77 12.57
N ARG A 51 13.22 21.03 11.30
CA ARG A 51 11.88 21.10 10.72
C ARG A 51 11.57 19.79 10.01
N PRO A 52 10.49 19.08 10.39
CA PRO A 52 10.11 17.84 9.76
C PRO A 52 9.74 18.15 8.32
N VAL A 53 10.47 17.55 7.39
CA VAL A 53 10.20 17.75 5.98
C VAL A 53 8.87 17.09 5.63
N MET A 54 7.98 17.81 4.95
CA MET A 54 6.64 17.34 4.59
C MET A 54 6.70 15.92 4.00
N PRO A 55 6.04 14.93 4.63
CA PRO A 55 6.01 13.58 4.11
C PRO A 55 5.07 13.55 2.89
N TRP A 56 5.58 13.19 1.72
CA TRP A 56 4.75 12.98 0.52
C TRP A 56 3.82 11.77 0.67
N ALA A 57 4.16 10.84 1.55
CA ALA A 57 3.23 9.85 2.06
C ALA A 57 2.40 10.48 3.18
N MET A 58 1.10 10.65 2.96
CA MET A 58 0.12 10.88 4.02
C MET A 58 0.47 9.96 5.20
N ARG A 59 0.80 10.53 6.36
CA ARG A 59 1.08 9.73 7.56
C ARG A 59 -0.20 9.03 7.97
N MET A 60 -0.41 7.83 7.45
CA MET A 60 -1.38 6.90 7.97
C MET A 60 -0.82 6.43 9.31
N ASP A 61 -1.12 7.14 10.38
CA ASP A 61 -0.77 6.66 11.72
C ASP A 61 -1.57 5.37 11.96
N PRO A 62 -0.90 4.22 12.13
CA PRO A 62 -1.56 2.93 12.28
C PRO A 62 -2.48 2.88 13.51
N ARG A 63 -2.27 3.75 14.50
CA ARG A 63 -3.13 3.86 15.69
C ARG A 63 -4.45 4.59 15.42
N THR A 64 -4.46 5.56 14.51
CA THR A 64 -5.69 6.26 14.08
C THR A 64 -6.58 5.41 13.19
N GLY A 65 -5.99 4.55 12.34
CA GLY A 65 -6.76 3.64 11.48
C GLY A 65 -7.61 2.68 12.30
N TRP A 66 -7.05 2.09 13.36
CA TRP A 66 -7.73 1.12 14.22
C TRP A 66 -8.69 1.77 15.21
N SER A 67 -8.37 2.95 15.75
CA SER A 67 -9.28 3.63 16.69
C SER A 67 -10.57 4.13 16.03
N THR A 68 -10.51 4.49 14.75
CA THR A 68 -11.71 4.85 13.96
C THR A 68 -12.62 3.65 13.77
N VAL A 69 -12.07 2.47 13.44
CA VAL A 69 -12.83 1.22 13.29
C VAL A 69 -13.40 0.76 14.62
N TYR A 70 -12.61 0.76 15.70
CA TYR A 70 -13.09 0.37 17.03
C TYR A 70 -14.23 1.29 17.50
N ARG A 71 -14.13 2.60 17.23
CA ARG A 71 -15.18 3.57 17.57
C ARG A 71 -16.43 3.39 16.69
N SER A 72 -16.29 3.06 15.41
CA SER A 72 -17.45 2.78 14.54
C SER A 72 -18.16 1.49 14.96
N THR A 73 -17.41 0.44 15.31
CA THR A 73 -17.98 -0.83 15.78
C THR A 73 -18.62 -0.66 17.15
N ALA A 74 -18.01 0.07 18.07
CA ALA A 74 -18.61 0.39 19.37
C ALA A 74 -19.90 1.20 19.24
N ARG A 75 -19.98 2.11 18.25
CA ARG A 75 -21.21 2.87 17.97
C ARG A 75 -22.30 2.01 17.32
N TRP A 76 -21.92 1.01 16.52
CA TRP A 76 -22.85 0.05 15.94
C TRP A 76 -23.36 -0.94 16.99
N SER A 77 -22.47 -1.50 17.82
CA SER A 77 -22.83 -2.40 18.91
C SER A 77 -23.64 -1.70 20.00
N ALA A 78 -23.36 -0.43 20.32
CA ALA A 78 -24.20 0.35 21.23
C ALA A 78 -25.59 0.62 20.65
N ARG A 79 -25.71 0.78 19.32
CA ARG A 79 -27.01 0.92 18.65
C ARG A 79 -27.77 -0.40 18.62
N SER A 80 -27.09 -1.53 18.44
CA SER A 80 -27.67 -2.87 18.52
C SER A 80 -28.08 -3.23 19.95
N ALA A 81 -27.30 -2.83 20.96
CA ALA A 81 -27.62 -3.02 22.37
C ALA A 81 -28.81 -2.15 22.81
N ALA A 82 -28.87 -0.89 22.36
CA ALA A 82 -30.02 -0.01 22.62
C ALA A 82 -31.29 -0.45 21.87
N ALA A 83 -31.15 -1.16 20.76
CA ALA A 83 -32.26 -1.79 20.04
C ALA A 83 -32.77 -3.08 20.71
N GLY A 84 -31.97 -3.70 21.58
CA GLY A 84 -32.33 -4.92 22.32
C GLY A 84 -32.94 -4.69 23.71
N THR A 85 -33.04 -3.43 24.18
CA THR A 85 -33.48 -3.13 25.56
C THR A 85 -34.61 -2.10 25.67
N ASN A 86 -35.32 -1.76 24.59
CA ASN A 86 -36.43 -0.80 24.66
C ASN A 86 -37.69 -1.36 23.98
N ASP A 87 -38.50 -2.07 24.77
CA ASP A 87 -39.95 -2.02 24.65
C ASP A 87 -40.39 -0.60 25.11
N GLU A 88 -40.32 0.38 24.20
CA GLU A 88 -41.03 1.68 24.31
C GLU A 88 -41.03 2.35 22.91
N PRO A 89 -42.18 2.77 22.35
CA PRO A 89 -42.27 3.19 20.95
C PRO A 89 -41.78 4.64 20.75
N ALA A 90 -40.51 4.80 20.35
CA ALA A 90 -40.02 6.04 19.74
C ALA A 90 -40.50 6.17 18.29
N PRO A 91 -40.75 7.39 17.76
CA PRO A 91 -41.37 7.56 16.45
C PRO A 91 -40.44 7.00 15.37
N ALA A 92 -40.90 5.89 14.78
CA ALA A 92 -40.23 5.20 13.70
C ALA A 92 -40.03 6.16 12.52
N VAL A 93 -38.80 6.64 12.34
CA VAL A 93 -38.33 6.99 11.00
C VAL A 93 -38.39 5.67 10.24
N ARG A 94 -39.47 5.49 9.46
CA ARG A 94 -39.74 4.29 8.67
C ARG A 94 -38.51 3.98 7.82
N ALA A 95 -37.66 3.10 8.34
CA ALA A 95 -36.65 2.41 7.56
C ALA A 95 -37.45 1.61 6.54
N ARG A 96 -37.52 2.17 5.32
CA ARG A 96 -38.19 1.56 4.19
C ARG A 96 -37.62 0.17 4.05
N GLU A 97 -38.43 -0.85 4.29
CA GLU A 97 -38.04 -2.25 4.10
C GLU A 97 -37.43 -2.39 2.70
N LEU A 98 -36.17 -2.84 2.67
CA LEU A 98 -35.48 -3.14 1.43
C LEU A 98 -36.17 -4.36 0.79
N PRO A 99 -36.46 -4.35 -0.53
CA PRO A 99 -37.08 -5.48 -1.19
C PRO A 99 -36.27 -6.77 -0.92
N GLY A 100 -36.90 -7.78 -0.31
CA GLY A 100 -36.27 -9.05 0.06
C GLY A 100 -35.90 -9.21 1.55
N ALA A 101 -36.07 -8.19 2.39
CA ALA A 101 -35.78 -8.28 3.83
C ALA A 101 -36.63 -9.34 4.58
N ARG A 102 -37.79 -9.72 4.02
CA ARG A 102 -38.69 -10.74 4.59
C ARG A 102 -38.33 -12.18 4.20
N ASP A 103 -37.37 -12.35 3.30
CA ASP A 103 -36.97 -13.66 2.73
C ASP A 103 -35.66 -14.19 3.34
N VAL A 104 -35.17 -13.56 4.41
CA VAL A 104 -33.96 -13.96 5.10
C VAL A 104 -34.30 -15.08 6.07
N SER A 105 -34.03 -16.33 5.67
CA SER A 105 -34.00 -17.46 6.59
C SER A 105 -32.68 -17.45 7.35
N ASP A 106 -32.73 -17.33 8.67
CA ASP A 106 -31.55 -17.50 9.51
C ASP A 106 -31.01 -18.92 9.34
N VAL A 107 -29.71 -19.03 9.01
CA VAL A 107 -29.03 -20.33 8.86
C VAL A 107 -28.33 -20.65 10.17
N GLU A 108 -28.76 -21.71 10.85
CA GLU A 108 -28.04 -22.21 12.02
C GLU A 108 -26.68 -22.82 11.59
N PRO A 109 -25.58 -22.49 12.30
CA PRO A 109 -24.29 -23.09 12.04
C PRO A 109 -24.33 -24.58 12.40
N ARG A 110 -24.07 -25.44 11.41
CA ARG A 110 -23.97 -26.88 11.61
C ARG A 110 -22.82 -27.20 12.57
N GLU A 111 -23.11 -27.89 13.67
CA GLU A 111 -22.06 -28.42 14.54
C GLU A 111 -21.21 -29.45 13.78
N VAL A 112 -19.90 -29.20 13.76
CA VAL A 112 -18.90 -30.10 13.18
C VAL A 112 -18.51 -31.08 14.28
N ARG A 113 -18.98 -32.33 14.16
CA ARG A 113 -18.57 -33.46 15.00
C ARG A 113 -17.37 -34.18 14.37
#